data_AF-A0A4R5AXC5-F1
#
_entry.id   AF-A0A4R5AXC5-F1
#
_cell.length_a   1.000
_cell.length_b   1.000
_cell.length_c   1.000
_cell.angle_alpha   90.00
_cell.angle_beta   90.00
_cell.angle_gamma   90.00
#
_symmetry.space_group_name_H-M   'P 1'
#
loop_
_entity.id
_entity.type
_entity.pdbx_description
1 polymer ?
#
loop_
_entity_poly.entity_id
_entity_poly.type
_entity_poly.pdbx_seq_one_letter_code
_entity_poly.pdbx_strand_id
1 'polypeptide(L)'
;MAGGRMSALSLPIDTTASVEFKPFRARTPLFTVKAGRVLVTLTLPERINAGDVEFARGLAEEAAAYAVEVERLYRSGRRPSSGRASRRSSSGRAVA
;
A
#
# COMPACT_ATOMS: atom_id res chain seq x y z
N MET A 1 4.14 -23.10 -22.03
CA MET A 1 4.01 -21.78 -21.42
C MET A 1 3.94 -20.75 -22.54
N ALA A 2 2.75 -20.30 -22.93
CA ALA A 2 2.64 -19.22 -23.90
C ALA A 2 3.04 -17.92 -23.20
N GLY A 3 4.23 -17.39 -23.52
CA GLY A 3 4.71 -16.11 -23.02
C GLY A 3 3.84 -14.98 -23.56
N GLY A 4 2.74 -14.69 -22.86
CA GLY A 4 1.88 -13.56 -23.16
C GLY A 4 2.65 -12.26 -22.98
N ARG A 5 2.35 -11.26 -23.83
CA ARG A 5 2.91 -9.91 -23.68
C ARG A 5 2.41 -9.32 -22.36
N MET A 6 3.34 -8.87 -21.51
CA MET A 6 3.01 -8.16 -20.27
C MET A 6 2.56 -6.74 -20.59
N SER A 7 1.35 -6.39 -20.17
CA SER A 7 0.88 -5.00 -20.15
C SER A 7 0.94 -4.49 -18.72
N ALA A 8 1.55 -3.33 -18.50
CA ALA A 8 1.64 -2.69 -17.19
C ALA A 8 0.70 -1.48 -17.10
N LEU A 9 0.01 -1.34 -15.98
CA LEU A 9 -0.82 -0.18 -15.66
C LEU A 9 -0.40 0.34 -14.28
N SER A 10 -0.01 1.62 -14.21
CA SER A 10 0.28 2.30 -12.96
C SER A 10 -0.77 3.37 -12.71
N LEU A 11 -1.38 3.32 -11.52
CA LEU A 11 -2.47 4.21 -11.14
C LEU A 11 -2.04 5.07 -9.96
N PRO A 12 -2.10 6.42 -10.06
CA PRO A 12 -1.94 7.26 -8.89
C PRO A 12 -3.14 7.07 -7.95
N ILE A 13 -2.85 6.79 -6.69
CA ILE A 13 -3.85 6.64 -5.63
C ILE A 13 -3.80 7.91 -4.76
N ASP A 14 -4.95 8.56 -4.59
CA ASP A 14 -5.12 9.72 -3.72
C ASP A 14 -6.26 9.49 -2.71
N THR A 15 -6.64 10.53 -1.97
CA THR A 15 -7.69 10.45 -0.95
C THR A 15 -9.10 10.19 -1.49
N THR A 16 -9.29 10.28 -2.82
CA THR A 16 -10.56 9.97 -3.50
C THR A 16 -10.62 8.53 -4.01
N ALA A 17 -9.49 7.82 -3.97
CA ALA A 17 -9.46 6.41 -4.34
C ALA A 17 -10.21 5.56 -3.30
N SER A 18 -10.81 4.46 -3.76
CA SER A 18 -11.52 3.54 -2.89
C SER A 18 -11.28 2.09 -3.31
N VAL A 19 -11.46 1.20 -2.34
CA VAL A 19 -11.37 -0.24 -2.53
C VAL A 19 -12.65 -0.87 -1.99
N GLU A 20 -13.22 -1.81 -2.73
CA GLU A 20 -14.46 -2.49 -2.36
C GLU A 20 -14.31 -4.01 -2.56
N PHE A 21 -14.72 -4.77 -1.54
CA PHE A 21 -14.86 -6.22 -1.61
C PHE A 21 -16.34 -6.61 -1.48
N LYS A 22 -16.84 -7.36 -2.47
CA LYS A 22 -18.21 -7.88 -2.50
C LYS A 22 -18.19 -9.40 -2.43
N PRO A 23 -18.48 -9.99 -1.26
CA PRO A 23 -18.64 -11.44 -1.14
C PRO A 23 -20.02 -11.86 -1.67
N PHE A 24 -20.04 -12.86 -2.54
CA PHE A 24 -21.27 -13.48 -3.02
C PHE A 24 -21.30 -14.94 -2.57
N ARG A 25 -22.46 -15.43 -2.12
CA ARG A 25 -22.60 -16.83 -1.65
C ARG A 25 -22.62 -17.86 -2.79
N ALA A 26 -23.15 -17.48 -3.94
CA ALA A 26 -23.35 -18.38 -5.08
C ALA A 26 -22.56 -17.95 -6.33
N ARG A 27 -21.62 -17.00 -6.20
CA ARG A 27 -20.81 -16.46 -7.30
C ARG A 27 -19.41 -16.14 -6.81
N THR A 28 -18.47 -16.03 -7.73
CA THR A 28 -17.11 -15.57 -7.47
C THR A 28 -17.12 -14.19 -6.80
N PRO A 29 -16.36 -13.98 -5.72
CA PRO A 29 -16.26 -12.67 -5.07
C PRO A 29 -15.62 -11.64 -6.00
N LEU A 30 -16.01 -10.38 -5.84
CA LEU A 30 -15.41 -9.27 -6.59
C LEU A 30 -14.60 -8.37 -5.66
N PHE A 31 -13.38 -8.05 -6.09
CA PHE A 31 -12.55 -7.04 -5.46
C PHE A 31 -12.28 -5.93 -6.48
N THR A 32 -12.57 -4.69 -6.10
CA THR A 32 -12.51 -3.54 -7.02
C THR A 32 -11.70 -2.42 -6.41
N VAL A 33 -10.81 -1.83 -7.21
CA VAL A 33 -10.06 -0.62 -6.92
C VAL A 33 -10.53 0.48 -7.86
N LYS A 34 -10.96 1.62 -7.31
CA LYS A 34 -11.34 2.81 -8.06
C LYS A 34 -10.32 3.91 -7.77
N ALA A 35 -9.73 4.48 -8.81
CA ALA A 35 -8.82 5.62 -8.72
C ALA A 35 -9.16 6.63 -9.82
N GLY A 36 -9.76 7.75 -9.43
CA GLY A 36 -10.29 8.75 -10.36
C GLY A 36 -11.30 8.14 -11.36
N ARG A 37 -10.91 8.09 -12.64
CA ARG A 37 -11.71 7.55 -13.74
C ARG A 37 -11.39 6.09 -14.08
N VAL A 38 -10.42 5.48 -13.40
CA VAL A 38 -10.03 4.08 -13.65
C VAL A 38 -10.68 3.16 -12.62
N LEU A 39 -11.23 2.06 -13.11
CA LEU A 39 -11.80 0.98 -12.31
C LEU A 39 -11.07 -0.32 -12.66
N VAL A 40 -10.48 -0.96 -11.65
CA VAL A 40 -9.86 -2.28 -11.78
C VAL A 40 -10.64 -3.27 -10.94
N THR A 41 -11.21 -4.30 -11.55
CA THR A 41 -11.93 -5.37 -10.85
C THR A 41 -11.24 -6.70 -11.11
N LEU A 42 -10.92 -7.40 -10.03
CA LEU A 42 -10.41 -8.77 -10.10
C LEU A 42 -11.60 -9.72 -10.20
N THR A 43 -11.59 -10.55 -11.25
CA THR A 43 -12.54 -11.64 -11.44
C THR A 43 -11.77 -12.95 -11.44
N LEU A 44 -12.32 -13.96 -10.78
CA LEU A 44 -11.81 -15.33 -10.87
C LEU A 44 -12.73 -16.17 -11.76
N PRO A 45 -12.24 -17.31 -12.27
CA PRO A 45 -13.08 -18.27 -12.98
C PRO A 45 -14.28 -18.71 -12.14
N GLU A 46 -15.31 -19.24 -12.80
CA GLU A 46 -16.49 -19.78 -12.11
C GLU A 46 -16.16 -21.01 -11.25
N ARG A 47 -15.16 -21.79 -11.67
CA ARG A 47 -14.62 -22.93 -10.90
C ARG A 47 -13.28 -22.54 -10.29
N ILE A 48 -13.28 -22.36 -8.97
CA ILE A 48 -12.09 -22.05 -8.17
C ILE A 48 -11.28 -23.33 -7.94
N ASN A 49 -9.97 -23.27 -8.21
CA ASN A 49 -9.01 -24.32 -7.91
C ASN A 49 -7.97 -23.86 -6.87
N ALA A 50 -7.05 -24.75 -6.50
CA ALA A 50 -6.04 -24.47 -5.47
C ALA A 50 -5.15 -23.25 -5.81
N GLY A 51 -4.78 -23.08 -7.09
CA GLY A 51 -3.95 -21.96 -7.53
C GLY A 51 -4.66 -20.61 -7.40
N ASP A 52 -5.98 -20.57 -7.60
CA ASP A 52 -6.77 -19.34 -7.38
C ASP A 52 -6.81 -18.96 -5.89
N VAL A 53 -6.87 -19.97 -5.00
CA VAL A 53 -6.82 -19.77 -3.54
C VAL A 53 -5.45 -19.27 -3.11
N GLU A 54 -4.38 -19.85 -3.65
CA GLU A 54 -3.00 -19.40 -3.41
C GLU A 54 -2.79 -17.96 -3.88
N PHE A 55 -3.27 -17.62 -5.08
CA PHE A 55 -3.25 -16.24 -5.58
C PHE A 55 -3.97 -15.28 -4.63
N ALA A 56 -5.18 -15.63 -4.18
CA ALA A 56 -5.95 -14.77 -3.28
C ALA A 56 -5.26 -14.55 -1.92
N ARG A 57 -4.59 -15.59 -1.39
CA ARG A 57 -3.78 -15.47 -0.16
C ARG A 57 -2.57 -14.57 -0.36
N GLY A 58 -1.80 -14.78 -1.42
CA GLY A 58 -0.64 -13.93 -1.74
C GLY A 58 -1.04 -12.47 -1.96
N LEU A 59 -2.16 -12.22 -2.64
CA LEU A 59 -2.70 -10.86 -2.81
C LEU A 59 -3.00 -10.21 -1.46
N ALA A 60 -3.62 -10.93 -0.53
CA ALA A 60 -3.94 -10.41 0.79
C ALA A 60 -2.69 -10.11 1.63
N GLU A 61 -1.69 -10.99 1.57
CA GLU A 61 -0.41 -10.84 2.27
C GLU A 61 0.35 -9.60 1.78
N GLU A 62 0.52 -9.46 0.46
CA GLU A 62 1.20 -8.30 -0.14
C GLU A 62 0.46 -6.99 0.11
N ALA A 63 -0.88 -6.99 0.04
CA ALA A 63 -1.69 -5.82 0.35
C ALA A 63 -1.56 -5.40 1.83
N ALA A 64 -1.50 -6.36 2.74
CA ALA A 64 -1.27 -6.09 4.17
C ALA A 64 0.13 -5.52 4.42
N ALA A 65 1.17 -6.10 3.79
CA ALA A 65 2.53 -5.59 3.88
C ALA A 65 2.64 -4.15 3.34
N TYR A 66 2.01 -3.88 2.20
CA TYR A 66 1.91 -2.52 1.63
C TYR A 66 1.26 -1.54 2.62
N ALA A 67 0.14 -1.91 3.25
CA ALA A 67 -0.54 -1.05 4.21
C ALA A 67 0.36 -0.70 5.41
N VAL A 68 1.06 -1.68 5.98
CA VAL A 68 2.02 -1.47 7.07
C VAL A 68 3.11 -0.47 6.68
N GLU A 69 3.64 -0.59 5.46
CA GLU A 69 4.71 0.27 4.96
C GLU A 69 4.22 1.71 4.71
N VAL A 70 3.01 1.89 4.17
CA VAL A 70 2.38 3.21 4.03
C VAL A 70 2.22 3.88 5.39
N GLU A 71 1.78 3.15 6.41
CA GLU A 71 1.67 3.71 7.76
C GLU A 71 3.04 4.07 8.34
N ARG A 72 4.06 3.23 8.13
CA ARG A 72 5.44 3.52 8.56
C ARG A 72 5.94 4.82 7.94
N LEU A 73 5.75 4.99 6.64
CA LEU A 73 6.13 6.20 5.92
C LEU A 73 5.38 7.43 6.44
N TYR A 74 4.06 7.33 6.61
CA TYR A 74 3.24 8.39 7.18
C TYR A 74 3.72 8.83 8.58
N ARG A 75 4.05 7.87 9.46
CA ARG A 75 4.61 8.16 10.79
C ARG A 75 5.99 8.81 10.71
N SER A 76 6.84 8.36 9.79
CA SER A 76 8.21 8.88 9.63
C SER A 76 8.24 10.33 9.12
N GLY A 77 7.31 10.71 8.25
CA GLY A 77 7.15 12.09 7.76
C GLY A 77 6.57 13.06 8.80
N ARG A 78 6.02 12.55 9.91
CA ARG A 78 5.47 13.33 11.03
C ARG A 78 6.49 13.69 12.11
N ARG A 79 7.79 13.42 11.93
CA ARG A 79 8.80 13.88 12.90
C ARG A 79 8.74 15.41 12.97
N PRO A 80 8.39 16.01 14.14
CA PRO A 80 8.57 17.43 14.32
C PRO A 80 10.05 17.69 14.14
N SER A 81 10.43 18.69 13.35
CA SER A 81 11.73 19.32 13.48
C SER A 81 11.80 20.07 14.82
N SER A 82 11.63 19.37 15.93
CA SER A 82 11.84 19.93 17.26
C SER A 82 13.35 20.05 17.47
N GLY A 83 13.89 21.17 17.03
CA GLY A 83 14.90 21.92 17.78
C GLY A 83 16.16 21.15 18.16
N ARG A 84 17.01 20.83 17.18
CA ARG A 84 18.45 20.78 17.45
C ARG A 84 19.05 22.15 17.14
N ALA A 85 18.69 23.14 17.94
CA ALA A 85 19.34 24.45 17.89
C ALA A 85 19.52 24.99 19.31
N SER A 86 20.79 25.26 19.63
CA SER A 86 21.27 26.06 20.77
C SER A 86 21.23 25.35 22.13
N ARG A 87 22.24 25.36 23.00
CA ARG A 87 23.48 26.13 23.10
C ARG A 87 24.52 25.25 23.79
N ARG A 88 25.67 25.03 23.15
CA ARG A 88 26.89 24.65 23.87
C ARG A 88 27.80 25.87 23.81
N SER A 89 27.48 26.85 24.66
CA SER A 89 28.33 28.02 24.87
C SER A 89 29.54 27.56 25.66
N SER A 90 30.68 27.52 24.97
CA SER A 90 32.01 27.46 25.55
C SER A 90 32.24 28.71 26.40
N SER A 91 32.02 28.60 27.71
CA SER A 91 32.50 29.59 28.67
C SER A 91 33.98 29.32 28.92
N GLY A 92 34.81 30.28 28.50
CA GLY A 92 36.26 30.22 28.56
C GLY A 92 36.79 30.17 29.99
N ARG A 93 37.78 29.31 30.19
CA ARG A 93 38.65 29.30 31.35
C ARG A 93 39.82 30.22 31.05
N ALA A 94 39.85 31.41 31.65
CA ALA A 94 41.04 32.25 31.76
C ALA A 94 40.83 33.31 32.85
N VAL A 95 41.48 33.11 34.00
CA VAL A 95 41.97 34.08 35.01
C VAL A 95 42.52 33.21 36.14
N ALA A 96 43.63 33.46 36.81
CA ALA A 96 44.84 34.25 36.60
C ALA A 96 45.87 33.59 37.55
#